data_AF-A0A257TMF9-F1
#
_entry.id   AF-A0A257TMF9-F1
#
_cell.length_a   1.000
_cell.length_b   1.000
_cell.length_c   1.000
_cell.angle_alpha   90.00
_cell.angle_beta   90.00
_cell.angle_gamma   90.00
#
_symmetry.space_group_name_H-M   'P 1'
#
loop_
_entity.id
_entity.type
_entity.pdbx_description
1 polymer ?
#
loop_
_entity_poly.entity_id
_entity_poly.type
_entity_poly.pdbx_seq_one_letter_code
_entity_poly.pdbx_strand_id
1 'polypeptide(L)'
;MMKHALYLELLLAAFALFAAPASADETAAKTETTKTKGALADYVETPDQSFAWTVRRRGEIPQGTWCELTLTSQTWRDHAWKHQLFVLKPKKLRDGGRALLVIGGGNWKPELEQPPAAGEEVPGQAAMYAAVAENTGTPLAVLLQ
;
A
#
# COMPACT_ATOMS: atom_id res chain seq x y z
N MET A 1 5.45 -54.27 44.99
CA MET A 1 5.44 -55.75 44.90
C MET A 1 4.91 -56.13 43.52
N MET A 2 5.63 -55.89 42.42
CA MET A 2 6.66 -56.77 41.82
C MET A 2 6.26 -58.24 41.80
N LYS A 3 5.81 -58.75 40.64
CA LYS A 3 6.02 -60.14 40.16
C LYS A 3 5.99 -60.19 38.61
N HIS A 4 7.19 -60.26 38.04
CA HIS A 4 7.63 -61.10 36.91
C HIS A 4 6.97 -60.84 35.54
N ALA A 5 7.59 -60.14 34.58
CA ALA A 5 8.81 -60.50 33.83
C ALA A 5 8.77 -61.95 33.34
N LEU A 6 8.58 -62.15 32.02
CA LEU A 6 9.08 -63.26 31.16
C LEU A 6 8.18 -63.40 29.92
N TYR A 7 8.55 -62.79 28.81
CA TYR A 7 8.46 -63.44 27.49
C TYR A 7 9.71 -63.06 26.73
N LEU A 8 10.65 -64.01 26.77
CA LEU A 8 12.02 -63.97 26.31
C LEU A 8 12.07 -64.58 24.90
N GLU A 9 12.63 -63.81 23.96
CA GLU A 9 13.48 -64.22 22.83
C GLU A 9 13.14 -65.51 22.05
N LEU A 10 12.62 -65.31 20.83
CA LEU A 10 12.78 -66.22 19.69
C LEU A 10 12.57 -65.33 18.44
N LEU A 11 13.49 -65.10 17.50
CA LEU A 11 14.62 -65.88 17.01
C LEU A 11 15.55 -64.94 16.21
N LEU A 12 16.86 -64.98 16.49
CA LEU A 12 17.93 -64.41 15.68
C LEU A 12 17.97 -65.01 14.27
N ALA A 13 18.21 -64.18 13.24
CA ALA A 13 19.15 -64.39 12.11
C ALA A 13 18.68 -63.57 10.89
N ALA A 14 19.27 -62.40 10.63
CA ALA A 14 20.44 -62.23 9.77
C ALA A 14 20.11 -62.28 8.27
N PHE A 15 20.04 -61.12 7.62
CA PHE A 15 20.83 -60.88 6.40
C PHE A 15 21.02 -59.38 6.19
N ALA A 16 22.26 -58.92 6.33
CA ALA A 16 22.72 -57.63 5.85
C ALA A 16 22.95 -57.67 4.33
N LEU A 17 23.11 -56.48 3.74
CA LEU A 17 23.49 -56.14 2.35
C LEU A 17 22.35 -56.06 1.32
N PHE A 18 21.93 -54.83 1.00
CA PHE A 18 22.54 -54.13 -0.14
C PHE A 18 22.31 -52.62 -0.04
N ALA A 19 23.41 -51.87 -0.07
CA ALA A 19 23.40 -50.43 -0.26
C ALA A 19 23.23 -50.14 -1.76
N ALA A 20 22.31 -49.23 -2.09
CA ALA A 20 22.36 -48.47 -3.33
C ALA A 20 22.00 -47.01 -2.97
N PRO A 21 22.89 -46.03 -3.20
CA PRO A 21 22.43 -44.66 -3.28
C PRO A 21 21.69 -44.58 -4.62
N ALA A 22 20.37 -44.51 -4.57
CA ALA A 22 19.64 -43.97 -5.71
C ALA A 22 20.05 -42.49 -5.79
N SER A 23 21.02 -42.18 -6.65
CA SER A 23 21.17 -40.83 -7.18
C SER A 23 19.86 -40.50 -7.88
N ALA A 24 18.95 -39.89 -7.11
CA ALA A 24 17.88 -39.12 -7.70
C ALA A 24 18.57 -37.96 -8.42
N ASP A 25 18.68 -38.10 -9.73
CA ASP A 25 19.04 -37.03 -10.63
C ASP A 25 17.92 -35.98 -10.49
N GLU A 26 18.12 -35.03 -9.57
CA GLU A 26 17.24 -33.89 -9.36
C GLU A 26 17.42 -32.98 -10.58
N THR A 27 16.79 -33.37 -11.68
CA THR A 27 16.51 -32.46 -12.78
C THR A 27 15.56 -31.42 -12.21
N ALA A 28 16.13 -30.36 -11.64
CA ALA A 28 15.43 -29.16 -11.26
C ALA A 28 14.81 -28.57 -12.53
N ALA A 29 13.61 -29.03 -12.86
CA ALA A 29 12.74 -28.39 -13.82
C ALA A 29 12.51 -26.99 -13.28
N LYS A 30 13.19 -26.02 -13.90
CA LYS A 30 12.99 -24.60 -13.67
C LYS A 30 11.55 -24.29 -14.09
N THR A 31 10.61 -24.42 -13.17
CA THR A 31 9.24 -23.99 -13.36
C THR A 31 9.29 -22.47 -13.46
N GLU A 32 9.29 -21.96 -14.69
CA GLU A 32 8.98 -20.56 -14.94
C GLU A 32 7.60 -20.31 -14.33
N THR A 33 7.59 -19.66 -13.18
CA THR A 33 6.37 -19.26 -12.51
C THR A 33 5.88 -18.02 -13.25
N THR A 34 5.15 -18.23 -14.34
CA THR A 34 4.34 -17.16 -14.94
C THR A 34 3.32 -16.78 -13.87
N LYS A 35 3.60 -15.71 -13.11
CA LYS A 35 2.70 -15.20 -12.09
C LYS A 35 1.45 -14.70 -12.82
N THR A 36 0.42 -15.55 -12.91
CA THR A 36 -0.88 -15.15 -13.44
C THR A 36 -1.36 -13.99 -12.59
N LYS A 37 -1.61 -12.86 -13.24
CA LYS A 37 -2.20 -11.69 -12.61
C LYS A 37 -3.54 -12.10 -12.00
N GLY A 38 -3.74 -11.82 -10.72
CA GLY A 38 -4.98 -12.18 -10.02
C GLY A 38 -6.08 -11.15 -10.27
N ALA A 39 -7.34 -11.52 -10.06
CA ALA A 39 -8.50 -10.65 -10.27
C ALA A 39 -8.39 -9.28 -9.57
N LEU A 40 -7.75 -9.20 -8.39
CA LEU A 40 -7.49 -7.93 -7.71
C LEU A 40 -6.51 -7.03 -8.48
N ALA A 41 -5.45 -7.62 -9.05
CA ALA A 41 -4.48 -6.86 -9.84
C ALA A 41 -5.08 -6.40 -11.17
N ASP A 42 -5.97 -7.19 -11.77
CA ASP A 42 -6.74 -6.76 -12.95
C ASP A 42 -7.67 -5.59 -12.61
N TYR A 43 -8.36 -5.67 -11.48
CA TYR A 43 -9.24 -4.60 -11.01
C TYR A 43 -8.49 -3.29 -10.76
N VAL A 44 -7.37 -3.34 -10.03
CA VAL A 44 -6.56 -2.15 -9.70
C VAL A 44 -5.98 -1.47 -10.94
N GLU A 45 -5.68 -2.24 -12.00
CA GLU A 45 -5.11 -1.69 -13.24
C GLU A 45 -6.14 -1.24 -14.26
N THR A 46 -7.42 -1.58 -14.06
CA THR A 46 -8.49 -1.13 -14.92
C THR A 46 -8.70 0.38 -14.72
N PRO A 47 -8.51 1.23 -15.76
CA PRO A 47 -8.74 2.67 -15.63
C PRO A 47 -10.21 2.98 -15.33
N ASP A 48 -10.45 3.91 -14.42
CA ASP A 48 -11.79 4.45 -14.15
C ASP A 48 -12.01 5.73 -14.98
N GLN A 49 -13.03 5.77 -15.82
CA GLN A 49 -13.32 6.92 -16.69
C GLN A 49 -13.72 8.18 -15.93
N SER A 50 -14.19 8.04 -14.68
CA SER A 50 -14.54 9.16 -13.80
C SER A 50 -13.32 9.75 -13.08
N PHE A 51 -12.15 9.10 -13.15
CA PHE A 51 -10.93 9.63 -12.53
C PHE A 51 -10.59 10.99 -13.14
N ALA A 52 -10.70 12.03 -12.32
CA ALA A 52 -10.46 13.40 -12.73
C ALA A 52 -10.11 14.25 -11.52
N TRP A 53 -9.34 15.31 -11.74
CA TRP A 53 -9.03 16.27 -10.70
C TRP A 53 -8.96 17.70 -11.24
N THR A 54 -9.25 18.66 -10.38
CA THR A 54 -9.14 20.09 -10.68
C THR A 54 -8.34 20.78 -9.59
N VAL A 55 -7.50 21.74 -9.96
CA VAL A 55 -6.81 22.60 -8.99
C VAL A 55 -7.82 23.63 -8.45
N ARG A 56 -8.10 23.59 -7.14
CA ARG A 56 -8.89 24.65 -6.49
C ARG A 56 -8.05 25.88 -6.21
N ARG A 57 -6.87 25.69 -5.62
CA ARG A 57 -5.95 26.77 -5.26
C ARG A 57 -4.54 26.28 -4.96
N ARG A 58 -3.62 27.23 -4.88
CA ARG A 58 -2.21 27.04 -4.53
C ARG A 58 -1.80 28.07 -3.49
N GLY A 59 -0.79 27.74 -2.71
CA GLY A 59 -0.22 28.67 -1.76
C GLY A 59 1.20 28.31 -1.35
N GLU A 60 1.78 29.19 -0.56
CA GLU A 60 3.09 29.02 0.06
C GLU A 60 2.93 29.03 1.57
N ILE A 61 3.80 28.27 2.24
CA ILE A 61 3.95 28.23 3.69
C ILE A 61 5.46 28.26 4.01
N PRO A 62 5.85 28.61 5.24
CA PRO A 62 7.27 28.64 5.62
C PRO A 62 8.04 27.35 5.29
N GLN A 63 7.36 26.20 5.32
CA GLN A 63 7.91 24.87 5.08
C GLN A 63 7.98 24.47 3.61
N GLY A 64 7.27 25.15 2.70
CA GLY A 64 7.11 24.65 1.33
C GLY A 64 6.01 25.33 0.53
N THR A 65 5.65 24.69 -0.57
CA THR A 65 4.48 25.06 -1.38
C THR A 65 3.41 23.99 -1.25
N TRP A 66 2.16 24.37 -1.47
CA TRP A 66 1.05 23.43 -1.46
C TRP A 66 0.05 23.73 -2.57
N CYS A 67 -0.69 22.69 -2.94
CA CYS A 67 -1.78 22.75 -3.90
C CYS A 67 -2.97 21.98 -3.34
N GLU A 68 -4.17 22.54 -3.46
CA GLU A 68 -5.41 21.87 -3.13
C GLU A 68 -6.15 21.50 -4.41
N LEU A 69 -6.61 20.24 -4.45
CA LEU A 69 -7.30 19.64 -5.56
C LEU A 69 -8.68 19.14 -5.11
N THR A 70 -9.66 19.25 -6.00
CA THR A 70 -10.86 18.41 -5.96
C THR A 70 -10.58 17.20 -6.82
N LEU A 71 -10.65 16.00 -6.25
CA LEU A 71 -10.34 14.73 -6.91
C LEU A 71 -11.58 13.84 -6.94
N THR A 72 -11.99 13.39 -8.12
CA THR A 72 -12.83 12.20 -8.28
C THR A 72 -11.91 11.01 -8.47
N SER A 73 -11.95 10.08 -7.51
CA SER A 73 -11.08 8.89 -7.50
C SER A 73 -11.64 7.75 -8.34
N GLN A 74 -12.95 7.50 -8.24
CA GLN A 74 -13.63 6.37 -8.88
C GLN A 74 -15.15 6.57 -8.85
N THR A 75 -15.87 5.77 -9.63
CA THR A 75 -17.31 5.59 -9.51
C THR A 75 -17.60 4.22 -8.91
N TRP A 76 -18.25 4.18 -7.75
CA TRP A 76 -18.64 2.94 -7.09
C TRP A 76 -20.15 2.85 -6.96
N ARG A 77 -20.75 1.82 -7.56
CA ARG A 77 -22.21 1.58 -7.54
C ARG A 77 -22.99 2.87 -7.83
N ASP A 78 -22.64 3.53 -8.94
CA ASP A 78 -23.23 4.80 -9.42
C ASP A 78 -22.92 6.06 -8.60
N HIS A 79 -22.02 5.97 -7.61
CA HIS A 79 -21.59 7.11 -6.80
C HIS A 79 -20.15 7.51 -7.13
N ALA A 80 -19.97 8.77 -7.54
CA ALA A 80 -18.64 9.37 -7.69
C ALA A 80 -18.01 9.60 -6.31
N TRP A 81 -16.85 9.00 -6.09
CA TRP A 81 -16.05 9.16 -4.86
C TRP A 81 -15.15 10.37 -5.00
N LYS A 82 -15.62 11.48 -4.44
CA LYS A 82 -14.95 12.78 -4.45
C LYS A 82 -14.16 12.99 -3.15
N HIS A 83 -13.03 13.68 -3.27
CA HIS A 83 -12.09 13.94 -2.19
C HIS A 83 -11.52 15.35 -2.31
N GLN A 84 -11.18 15.94 -1.17
CA GLN A 84 -10.29 17.09 -1.08
C GLN A 84 -8.86 16.56 -0.93
N LEU A 85 -7.97 16.91 -1.86
CA LEU A 85 -6.58 16.45 -1.84
C LEU A 85 -5.62 17.63 -1.70
N PHE A 86 -4.81 17.62 -0.65
CA PHE A 86 -3.68 18.55 -0.50
C PHE A 86 -2.39 17.87 -0.92
N VAL A 87 -1.62 18.52 -1.78
CA VAL A 87 -0.26 18.10 -2.15
C VAL A 87 0.71 19.15 -1.66
N LEU A 88 1.61 18.75 -0.75
CA LEU A 88 2.62 19.60 -0.14
C LEU A 88 4.00 19.19 -0.68
N LYS A 89 4.75 20.19 -1.14
CA LYS A 89 6.15 20.05 -1.54
C LYS A 89 7.02 20.81 -0.53
N PRO A 90 7.89 20.13 0.24
CA PRO A 90 8.78 20.81 1.17
C PRO A 90 9.80 21.67 0.42
N LYS A 91 10.29 22.74 1.05
CA LYS A 91 11.35 23.61 0.48
C LYS A 91 12.62 22.84 0.15
N LYS A 92 13.00 21.90 1.01
CA LYS A 92 14.16 21.02 0.83
C LYS A 92 13.68 19.61 0.52
N LEU A 93 13.76 19.22 -0.74
CA LEU A 93 13.45 17.88 -1.20
C LEU A 93 14.70 17.00 -1.09
N ARG A 94 14.69 16.03 -0.16
CA ARG A 94 15.79 15.06 0.05
C ARG A 94 15.62 13.84 -0.85
N ASP A 95 14.38 13.42 -1.06
CA ASP A 95 14.04 12.30 -1.92
C ASP A 95 12.81 12.66 -2.76
N GLY A 96 13.02 12.85 -4.06
CA GLY A 96 11.95 13.13 -5.02
C GLY A 96 11.34 11.89 -5.67
N GLY A 97 11.89 10.69 -5.39
CA GLY A 97 11.39 9.42 -5.92
C GLY A 97 10.36 8.74 -5.02
N ARG A 98 10.16 9.26 -3.80
CA ARG A 98 9.19 8.76 -2.83
C ARG A 98 8.28 9.89 -2.37
N ALA A 99 7.06 9.54 -2.00
CA ALA A 99 6.10 10.45 -1.39
C ALA A 99 5.35 9.72 -0.27
N LEU A 100 4.82 10.49 0.68
CA LEU A 100 3.92 9.98 1.70
C LEU A 100 2.48 10.33 1.32
N LEU A 101 1.58 9.35 1.39
CA LEU A 101 0.14 9.56 1.28
C LEU A 101 -0.50 9.34 2.65
N VAL A 102 -1.18 10.36 3.14
CA VAL A 102 -2.01 10.31 4.34
C VAL A 102 -3.47 10.27 3.91
N ILE A 103 -4.18 9.24 4.32
CA ILE A 103 -5.63 9.12 4.12
C ILE A 103 -6.30 9.56 5.42
N GLY A 104 -6.89 10.75 5.40
CA GLY A 104 -7.70 11.28 6.48
C GLY A 104 -9.17 10.91 6.32
N GLY A 105 -9.91 10.97 7.43
CA GLY A 105 -11.37 10.91 7.39
C GLY A 105 -11.97 12.26 6.99
N GLY A 106 -13.29 12.32 6.89
CA GLY A 106 -14.01 13.52 6.51
C GLY A 106 -15.37 13.19 5.94
N ASN A 107 -16.04 14.24 5.46
CA ASN A 107 -17.22 14.12 4.63
C ASN A 107 -17.09 15.11 3.49
N TRP A 108 -17.44 14.65 2.29
CA TRP A 108 -17.45 15.49 1.11
C TRP A 108 -18.33 16.71 1.31
N LYS A 109 -17.79 17.87 0.95
CA LYS A 109 -18.47 19.17 1.02
C LYS A 109 -18.70 19.68 -0.40
N PRO A 110 -19.96 19.79 -0.88
CA PRO A 110 -20.26 20.26 -2.23
C PRO A 110 -19.68 21.64 -2.58
N GLU A 111 -19.41 22.48 -1.57
CA GLU A 111 -18.80 23.80 -1.74
C GLU A 111 -17.37 23.73 -2.29
N LEU A 112 -16.69 22.58 -2.13
CA LEU A 112 -15.36 22.34 -2.70
C LEU A 112 -15.37 22.22 -4.23
N GLU A 113 -16.54 22.09 -4.86
CA GLU A 113 -16.66 22.18 -6.32
C GLU A 113 -16.61 23.61 -6.82
N GLN A 114 -16.84 24.58 -5.92
CA GLN A 114 -16.79 25.99 -6.24
C GLN A 114 -15.37 26.54 -6.06
N PRO A 115 -15.04 27.66 -6.74
CA PRO A 115 -13.81 28.40 -6.49
C PRO A 115 -13.65 28.72 -4.99
N PRO A 116 -12.40 28.80 -4.49
CA PRO A 116 -12.15 29.09 -3.09
C PRO A 116 -12.78 30.42 -2.67
N ALA A 117 -13.40 30.43 -1.49
CA ALA A 117 -13.95 31.66 -0.95
C ALA A 117 -12.81 32.62 -0.57
N ALA A 118 -13.08 33.93 -0.62
CA ALA A 118 -12.11 34.93 -0.17
C ALA A 118 -11.79 34.72 1.32
N GLY A 119 -10.51 34.52 1.64
CA GLY A 119 -10.06 34.27 3.01
C GLY A 119 -10.31 32.85 3.52
N GLU A 120 -10.68 31.89 2.65
CA GLU A 120 -10.74 30.48 3.03
C GLU A 120 -9.37 30.04 3.58
N GLU A 121 -9.34 29.54 4.82
CA GLU A 121 -8.08 29.10 5.43
C GLU A 121 -7.71 27.69 4.97
N VAL A 122 -6.43 27.34 5.13
CA VAL A 122 -5.98 25.95 4.98
C VAL A 122 -6.43 25.19 6.23
N PRO A 123 -6.92 23.93 6.14
CA PRO A 123 -7.39 23.19 7.31
C PRO A 123 -6.38 23.22 8.45
N GLY A 124 -6.84 23.38 9.71
CA GLY A 124 -5.95 23.58 10.87
C GLY A 124 -4.90 22.48 11.11
N GLN A 125 -5.07 21.29 10.51
CA GLN A 125 -4.10 20.20 10.54
C GLN A 125 -2.93 20.41 9.54
N ALA A 126 -2.99 21.42 8.67
CA ALA A 126 -2.01 21.65 7.63
C ALA A 126 -0.61 21.98 8.17
N ALA A 127 -0.51 22.65 9.32
CA ALA A 127 0.78 22.88 9.97
C ALA A 127 1.45 21.56 10.38
N MET A 128 0.67 20.60 10.87
CA MET A 128 1.17 19.26 11.21
C MET A 128 1.66 18.51 9.96
N TYR A 129 0.87 18.52 8.89
CA TYR A 129 1.26 17.88 7.62
C TYR A 129 2.48 18.56 6.99
N ALA A 130 2.57 19.89 7.05
CA ALA A 130 3.74 20.63 6.60
C ALA A 130 5.01 20.23 7.37
N ALA A 131 4.91 20.07 8.69
CA ALA A 131 6.02 19.61 9.52
C ALA A 131 6.45 18.18 9.16
N VAL A 132 5.50 17.28 8.83
CA VAL A 132 5.83 15.92 8.37
C VAL A 132 6.56 15.96 7.02
N ALA A 133 6.07 16.75 6.06
CA ALA A 133 6.72 16.91 4.76
C ALA A 133 8.14 17.47 4.89
N GLU A 134 8.33 18.47 5.75
CA GLU A 134 9.63 19.08 6.03
C GLU A 134 10.60 18.09 6.68
N ASN A 135 10.17 17.39 7.73
CA ASN A 135 11.01 16.46 8.49
C ASN A 135 11.43 15.23 7.67
N THR A 136 10.54 14.73 6.82
CA THR A 136 10.85 13.61 5.92
C THR A 136 11.65 14.08 4.69
N GLY A 137 11.51 15.34 4.30
CA GLY A 137 12.10 15.87 3.06
C GLY A 137 11.51 15.22 1.81
N THR A 138 10.25 14.78 1.88
CA THR A 138 9.52 14.13 0.77
C THR A 138 8.21 14.87 0.50
N PRO A 139 7.64 14.77 -0.72
CA PRO A 139 6.30 15.28 -0.99
C PRO A 139 5.28 14.53 -0.14
N LEU A 140 4.26 15.25 0.33
CA LEU A 140 3.18 14.71 1.14
C LEU A 140 1.85 14.98 0.45
N ALA A 141 1.06 13.94 0.26
CA ALA A 141 -0.33 14.02 -0.19
C ALA A 141 -1.24 13.73 1.01
N VAL A 142 -2.25 14.56 1.25
CA VAL A 142 -3.28 14.35 2.26
C VAL A 142 -4.63 14.28 1.57
N LEU A 143 -5.24 13.10 1.58
CA LEU A 143 -6.55 12.83 1.02
C LEU A 143 -7.61 12.92 2.12
N LEU A 144 -8.56 13.84 1.99
CA LEU A 144 -9.71 13.97 2.88
C LEU A 144 -10.98 13.62 2.10
N GLN A 145 -11.90 12.91 2.76
CA GLN A 145 -13.18 12.51 2.20
C GLN A 145 -14.17 13.67 2.15
#